data_AF-A0A3N1AWQ5-F1
#
_entry.id   AF-A0A3N1AWQ5-F1
#
_cell.length_a   1.000
_cell.length_b   1.000
_cell.length_c   1.000
_cell.angle_alpha   90.00
_cell.angle_beta   90.00
_cell.angle_gamma   90.00
#
_symmetry.space_group_name_H-M   'P 1'
#
loop_
_entity.id
_entity.type
_entity.pdbx_description
1 polymer ?
#
loop_
_entity_poly.entity_id
_entity_poly.type
_entity_poly.pdbx_seq_one_letter_code
_entity_poly.pdbx_strand_id
1 'polypeptide(L)'
;MAGIGVEALVSIGAAFGFLAWSKDINVDPLDRKGQVSGLAALQLRFAVLAGVLVVAMVLTHRLLAPAHRPYVVRAGCAAVAGLATGLVAGGIGVALRGTQLPLWAGGGDYQWILEWTAALWSGQEISDHYPPAVFWTIGAWARLTDQPHVLALKDLQLAGTALFGPAAYLAWRLVLRPLWAVTVGVLAMLPMIEPVKPYPQITLVMLIPVLVKFLSTVRRADRMTARLALLAGTLAGVGLGLLFLLYSGWFVWCAGGMLVAVALTAPWRTGWRLVLLLGGATVVSFVLVGWVHLRGLLAPTGGTSDDYFYFDTDTEPAYIAMWRNDRPADVGPVWPPVGELGGVGLFTLLLAAGLGLALALAWRRSIVIALGACAASAWFLRMWLASEQWETQTVRLYPRTTAVVLYCLLILTGFGVLLAVQRWRGRTGTAGPASREPTAPVGLLLVPLLFVLASAGSATVDRYMPDERTNHAGYFAWIAHTTPYPDGRCSRWGVAHGCQPTADRVPAD
;
A
#
# COMPACT_ATOMS: atom_id res chain seq x y z
N MET A 1 -8.37 -16.92 -17.78
CA MET A 1 -8.80 -15.89 -16.81
C MET A 1 -9.43 -16.47 -15.54
N ALA A 2 -10.08 -17.63 -15.57
CA ALA A 2 -10.72 -18.28 -14.41
C ALA A 2 -9.85 -18.40 -13.12
N GLY A 3 -8.53 -18.56 -13.25
CA GLY A 3 -7.65 -18.67 -12.08
C GLY A 3 -7.39 -17.38 -11.28
N ILE A 4 -7.56 -16.18 -11.88
CA ILE A 4 -7.35 -14.91 -11.16
C ILE A 4 -8.56 -14.58 -10.28
N GLY A 5 -9.78 -14.90 -10.74
CA GLY A 5 -11.00 -14.72 -9.95
C GLY A 5 -10.96 -15.53 -8.65
N VAL A 6 -10.51 -16.79 -8.71
CA VAL A 6 -10.31 -17.63 -7.51
C VAL A 6 -9.25 -17.02 -6.58
N GLU A 7 -8.12 -16.57 -7.12
CA GLU A 7 -7.09 -15.89 -6.34
C GLU A 7 -7.66 -14.65 -5.61
N ALA A 8 -8.48 -13.84 -6.28
CA ALA A 8 -9.11 -12.67 -5.68
C ALA A 8 -10.11 -13.05 -4.58
N LEU A 9 -10.97 -14.03 -4.83
CA LEU A 9 -11.95 -14.50 -3.83
C LEU A 9 -11.25 -15.07 -2.59
N VAL A 10 -10.19 -15.85 -2.77
CA VAL A 10 -9.43 -16.45 -1.66
C VAL A 10 -8.68 -15.39 -0.86
N SER A 11 -8.03 -14.41 -1.52
CA SER A 11 -7.31 -13.36 -0.80
C SER A 11 -8.26 -12.43 -0.04
N ILE A 12 -9.35 -11.99 -0.66
CA ILE A 12 -10.37 -11.15 -0.04
C ILE A 12 -11.06 -11.92 1.09
N GLY A 13 -11.46 -13.16 0.85
CA GLY A 13 -12.10 -14.02 1.84
C GLY A 13 -11.21 -14.29 3.05
N ALA A 14 -9.91 -14.54 2.85
CA ALA A 14 -8.96 -14.69 3.95
C ALA A 14 -8.77 -13.40 4.76
N ALA A 15 -8.70 -12.24 4.09
CA ALA A 15 -8.56 -10.94 4.75
C ALA A 15 -9.78 -10.59 5.62
N PHE A 16 -10.98 -10.63 5.04
CA PHE A 16 -12.21 -10.32 5.75
C PHE A 16 -12.61 -11.41 6.74
N GLY A 17 -12.33 -12.68 6.44
CA GLY A 17 -12.54 -13.79 7.37
C GLY A 17 -11.70 -13.64 8.64
N PHE A 18 -10.44 -13.24 8.51
CA PHE A 18 -9.58 -12.96 9.66
C PHE A 18 -10.06 -11.74 10.45
N LEU A 19 -10.39 -10.64 9.76
CA LEU A 19 -10.94 -9.43 10.38
C LEU A 19 -12.23 -9.74 11.15
N ALA A 20 -13.14 -10.51 10.54
CA ALA A 20 -14.39 -10.91 11.17
C ALA A 20 -14.14 -11.75 12.42
N TRP A 21 -13.26 -12.76 12.33
CA TRP A 21 -12.91 -13.59 13.49
C TRP A 21 -12.25 -12.79 14.62
N SER A 22 -11.51 -11.72 14.28
CA SER A 22 -10.89 -10.83 15.25
C SER A 22 -11.91 -10.04 16.11
N LYS A 23 -13.16 -9.91 15.67
CA LYS A 23 -14.21 -9.20 16.42
C LYS A 23 -14.56 -9.86 17.76
N ASP A 24 -14.24 -11.14 17.93
CA ASP A 24 -14.50 -11.88 19.17
C ASP A 24 -13.40 -11.68 20.23
N ILE A 25 -12.36 -10.89 19.96
CA ILE A 25 -11.37 -10.51 20.99
C ILE A 25 -12.02 -9.50 21.93
N ASN A 26 -12.18 -9.90 23.19
CA ASN A 26 -12.71 -9.04 24.24
C ASN A 26 -11.58 -8.69 25.22
N VAL A 27 -10.97 -7.54 24.98
CA VAL A 27 -9.94 -6.93 25.83
C VAL A 27 -10.27 -5.45 26.01
N ASP A 28 -9.76 -4.85 27.08
CA ASP A 28 -9.70 -3.41 27.22
C ASP A 28 -8.53 -2.88 26.38
N PRO A 29 -8.76 -2.10 25.30
CA PRO A 29 -7.68 -1.59 24.47
C PRO A 29 -6.96 -0.40 25.09
N LEU A 30 -7.50 0.24 26.14
CA LEU A 30 -6.84 1.36 26.83
C LEU A 30 -5.87 0.87 27.92
N ASP A 31 -6.06 -0.34 28.43
CA ASP A 31 -5.12 -0.99 29.34
C ASP A 31 -3.98 -1.70 28.59
N ARG A 32 -2.72 -1.48 29.02
CA ARG A 32 -1.55 -2.08 28.35
C ARG A 32 -1.57 -3.62 28.41
N LYS A 33 -2.06 -4.24 29.48
CA LYS A 33 -2.16 -5.71 29.54
C LYS A 33 -3.24 -6.20 28.57
N GLY A 34 -4.34 -5.48 28.44
CA GLY A 34 -5.38 -5.73 27.44
C GLY A 34 -4.86 -5.62 26.01
N GLN A 35 -4.07 -4.59 25.68
CA GLN A 35 -3.40 -4.45 24.38
C GLN A 35 -2.50 -5.65 24.06
N VAL A 36 -1.60 -6.02 24.97
CA VAL A 36 -0.69 -7.16 24.80
C VAL A 36 -1.47 -8.48 24.66
N SER A 37 -2.52 -8.66 25.45
CA SER A 37 -3.39 -9.84 25.35
C SER A 37 -4.15 -9.89 24.02
N GLY A 38 -4.60 -8.74 23.52
CA GLY A 38 -5.23 -8.61 22.21
C GLY A 38 -4.28 -8.97 21.07
N LEU A 39 -3.04 -8.47 21.11
CA LEU A 39 -1.98 -8.85 20.16
C LEU A 39 -1.68 -10.35 20.20
N ALA A 40 -1.54 -10.93 21.39
CA ALA A 40 -1.31 -12.36 21.55
C ALA A 40 -2.49 -13.20 21.00
N ALA A 41 -3.73 -12.78 21.23
CA ALA A 41 -4.91 -13.44 20.69
C ALA A 41 -4.96 -13.39 19.16
N LEU A 42 -4.59 -12.27 18.54
CA LEU A 42 -4.46 -12.14 17.09
C LEU A 42 -3.37 -13.07 16.54
N GLN A 43 -2.20 -13.11 17.19
CA GLN A 43 -1.09 -13.99 16.80
C GLN A 43 -1.47 -15.47 16.88
N LEU A 44 -2.18 -15.88 17.95
CA LEU A 44 -2.67 -17.24 18.08
C LEU A 44 -3.62 -17.62 16.93
N ARG A 45 -4.58 -16.74 16.62
CA ARG A 45 -5.53 -16.96 15.52
C ARG A 45 -4.83 -17.01 14.16
N PHE A 46 -3.85 -16.15 13.95
CA PHE A 46 -3.01 -16.18 12.75
C PHE A 46 -2.24 -17.48 12.65
N ALA A 47 -1.59 -17.92 13.73
CA ALA A 47 -0.85 -19.17 13.78
C ALA A 47 -1.74 -20.39 13.48
N VAL A 48 -2.98 -20.41 13.99
CA VAL A 48 -3.97 -21.46 13.69
C VAL A 48 -4.29 -21.48 12.19
N LEU A 49 -4.67 -20.35 11.59
CA LEU A 49 -5.02 -20.30 10.17
C LEU A 49 -3.81 -20.56 9.26
N ALA A 50 -2.64 -20.04 9.62
CA ALA A 50 -1.38 -20.32 8.94
C ALA A 50 -1.05 -21.81 8.99
N GLY A 51 -1.20 -22.45 10.16
CA GLY A 51 -1.00 -23.89 10.34
C GLY A 51 -1.96 -24.71 9.48
N VAL A 52 -3.26 -24.40 9.52
CA VAL A 52 -4.27 -25.06 8.68
C VAL A 52 -3.94 -24.89 7.20
N LEU A 53 -3.56 -23.70 6.77
CA LEU A 53 -3.18 -23.41 5.39
C LEU A 53 -1.96 -24.23 4.96
N VAL A 54 -0.90 -24.25 5.78
CA VAL A 54 0.32 -25.01 5.49
C VAL A 54 0.03 -26.50 5.42
N VAL A 55 -0.72 -27.05 6.38
CA VAL A 55 -1.15 -28.45 6.39
C VAL A 55 -1.98 -28.78 5.16
N ALA A 56 -2.98 -27.96 4.83
CA ALA A 56 -3.81 -28.15 3.65
C ALA A 56 -2.96 -28.14 2.36
N MET A 57 -2.01 -27.21 2.22
CA MET A 57 -1.11 -27.15 1.08
C MET A 57 -0.16 -28.35 1.00
N VAL A 58 0.34 -28.85 2.13
CA VAL A 58 1.20 -30.04 2.18
C VAL A 58 0.40 -31.30 1.82
N LEU A 59 -0.78 -31.48 2.39
CA LEU A 59 -1.66 -32.62 2.12
C LEU A 59 -2.10 -32.64 0.67
N THR A 60 -2.59 -31.51 0.14
CA THR A 60 -2.98 -31.41 -1.28
C THR A 60 -1.80 -31.59 -2.23
N HIS A 61 -0.60 -31.15 -1.86
CA HIS A 61 0.60 -31.43 -2.65
C HIS A 61 0.92 -32.93 -2.72
N ARG A 62 0.72 -33.67 -1.62
CA ARG A 62 0.93 -35.12 -1.54
C ARG A 62 -0.16 -35.94 -2.21
N LEU A 63 -1.43 -35.54 -2.04
CA LEU A 63 -2.59 -36.33 -2.43
C LEU A 63 -3.11 -36.02 -3.84
N LEU A 64 -2.95 -34.79 -4.33
CA LEU A 64 -3.47 -34.41 -5.65
C LEU A 64 -2.47 -34.73 -6.77
N ALA A 65 -3.03 -35.08 -7.93
CA ALA A 65 -2.28 -35.23 -9.17
C ALA A 65 -1.47 -33.96 -9.49
N PRO A 66 -0.27 -34.08 -10.10
CA PRO A 66 0.61 -32.96 -10.41
C PRO A 66 -0.07 -31.80 -11.18
N ALA A 67 -1.08 -32.12 -12.01
CA ALA A 67 -1.85 -31.14 -12.77
C ALA A 67 -2.61 -30.12 -11.89
N HIS A 68 -3.01 -30.48 -10.66
CA HIS A 68 -3.79 -29.60 -9.77
C HIS A 68 -2.92 -28.75 -8.84
N ARG A 69 -1.66 -29.14 -8.62
CA ARG A 69 -0.72 -28.46 -7.70
C ARG A 69 -0.56 -26.95 -7.97
N PRO A 70 -0.51 -26.46 -9.23
CA PRO A 70 -0.39 -25.03 -9.50
C PRO A 70 -1.58 -24.21 -8.98
N TYR A 71 -2.80 -24.78 -8.96
CA TYR A 71 -3.98 -24.10 -8.46
C TYR A 71 -3.96 -23.97 -6.94
N VAL A 72 -3.52 -25.01 -6.23
CA VAL A 72 -3.29 -24.98 -4.78
C VAL A 72 -2.25 -23.93 -4.41
N VAL A 73 -1.13 -23.87 -5.14
CA VAL A 73 -0.09 -22.86 -4.88
C VAL A 73 -0.63 -21.45 -5.07
N ARG A 74 -1.44 -21.22 -6.10
CA ARG A 74 -2.09 -19.93 -6.37
C ARG A 74 -3.05 -19.54 -5.24
N ALA A 75 -3.93 -20.45 -4.85
CA ALA A 75 -4.88 -20.22 -3.77
C ALA A 75 -4.17 -19.99 -2.43
N GLY A 76 -3.14 -20.78 -2.13
CA GLY A 76 -2.35 -20.63 -0.91
C GLY A 76 -1.61 -19.29 -0.85
N CYS A 77 -0.98 -18.88 -1.94
CA CYS A 77 -0.35 -17.56 -2.04
C CYS A 77 -1.36 -16.42 -1.85
N ALA A 78 -2.53 -16.53 -2.48
CA ALA A 78 -3.61 -15.58 -2.31
C ALA A 78 -4.11 -15.52 -0.86
N ALA A 79 -4.26 -16.67 -0.19
CA ALA A 79 -4.67 -16.75 1.21
C ALA A 79 -3.63 -16.09 2.13
N VAL A 80 -2.33 -16.33 1.92
CA VAL A 80 -1.25 -15.66 2.67
C VAL A 80 -1.33 -14.14 2.51
N ALA A 81 -1.55 -13.66 1.28
CA ALA A 81 -1.69 -12.23 1.02
C ALA A 81 -2.88 -11.61 1.76
N GLY A 82 -4.01 -12.32 1.81
CA GLY A 82 -5.19 -11.90 2.57
C GLY A 82 -4.97 -11.91 4.08
N LEU A 83 -4.42 -13.00 4.61
CA LEU A 83 -4.14 -13.15 6.04
C LEU A 83 -3.19 -12.06 6.57
N ALA A 84 -2.18 -11.67 5.78
CA ALA A 84 -1.20 -10.64 6.15
C ALA A 84 -1.87 -9.34 6.60
N THR A 85 -2.84 -8.85 5.83
CA THR A 85 -3.51 -7.57 6.11
C THR A 85 -4.83 -7.73 6.83
N GLY A 86 -5.44 -8.92 6.77
CA GLY A 86 -6.49 -9.32 7.70
C GLY A 86 -6.00 -9.26 9.15
N LEU A 87 -4.77 -9.68 9.44
CA LEU A 87 -4.15 -9.55 10.76
C LEU A 87 -4.08 -8.09 11.21
N VAL A 88 -3.57 -7.21 10.35
CA VAL A 88 -3.45 -5.78 10.68
C VAL A 88 -4.82 -5.15 10.87
N ALA A 89 -5.75 -5.36 9.94
CA ALA A 89 -7.12 -4.84 10.06
C ALA A 89 -7.83 -5.37 11.31
N GLY A 90 -7.68 -6.66 11.62
CA GLY A 90 -8.18 -7.26 12.85
C GLY A 90 -7.60 -6.60 14.10
N GLY A 91 -6.29 -6.30 14.07
CA GLY A 91 -5.62 -5.56 15.13
C GLY A 91 -6.09 -4.13 15.32
N ILE A 92 -6.34 -3.40 14.23
CA ILE A 92 -6.99 -2.09 14.31
C ILE A 92 -8.43 -2.21 14.84
N GLY A 93 -9.13 -3.28 14.49
CA GLY A 93 -10.44 -3.61 15.07
C GLY A 93 -10.37 -3.85 16.59
N VAL A 94 -9.29 -4.46 17.09
CA VAL A 94 -9.02 -4.60 18.53
C VAL A 94 -8.69 -3.24 19.15
N ALA A 95 -7.83 -2.44 18.51
CA ALA A 95 -7.47 -1.10 19.01
C ALA A 95 -8.70 -0.19 19.13
N LEU A 96 -9.67 -0.31 18.22
CA LEU A 96 -10.95 0.44 18.23
C LEU A 96 -12.10 -0.32 18.93
N ARG A 97 -11.81 -1.36 19.71
CA ARG A 97 -12.83 -2.20 20.34
C ARG A 97 -13.61 -1.41 21.38
N GLY A 98 -14.93 -1.29 21.19
CA GLY A 98 -15.80 -0.60 22.14
C GLY A 98 -16.02 0.88 21.84
N THR A 99 -15.38 1.42 20.79
CA THR A 99 -15.77 2.70 20.20
C THR A 99 -16.40 2.53 18.82
N GLN A 100 -17.32 3.41 18.41
CA GLN A 100 -17.84 3.48 17.05
C GLN A 100 -17.03 4.41 16.15
N LEU A 101 -16.20 5.27 16.72
CA LEU A 101 -15.42 6.25 15.97
C LEU A 101 -14.26 5.58 15.20
N PRO A 102 -13.89 6.11 14.03
CA PRO A 102 -12.72 5.68 13.26
C PRO A 102 -11.43 6.04 13.99
N LEU A 103 -10.29 5.55 13.48
CA LEU A 103 -8.99 6.07 13.89
C LEU A 103 -8.98 7.60 13.73
N TRP A 104 -8.50 8.28 14.77
CA TRP A 104 -8.45 9.74 14.90
C TRP A 104 -9.83 10.42 14.99
N ALA A 105 -10.91 9.67 15.20
CA ALA A 105 -12.28 10.21 15.30
C ALA A 105 -12.71 11.12 14.14
N GLY A 106 -12.12 10.94 12.95
CA GLY A 106 -12.38 11.80 11.80
C GLY A 106 -11.60 13.11 11.78
N GLY A 107 -10.60 13.30 12.65
CA GLY A 107 -9.73 14.47 12.68
C GLY A 107 -8.69 14.53 11.55
N GLY A 108 -7.95 15.63 11.49
CA GLY A 108 -6.97 15.91 10.43
C GLY A 108 -7.63 16.09 9.07
N ASP A 109 -6.98 15.66 7.98
CA ASP A 109 -7.57 15.77 6.64
C ASP A 109 -8.91 15.01 6.52
N TYR A 110 -9.19 14.04 7.39
CA TYR A 110 -10.50 13.38 7.37
C TYR A 110 -11.63 14.31 7.73
N GLN A 111 -11.38 15.37 8.48
CA GLN A 111 -12.40 16.34 8.81
C GLN A 111 -12.88 17.04 7.54
N TRP A 112 -11.93 17.58 6.76
CA TRP A 112 -12.22 18.15 5.44
C TRP A 112 -12.89 17.14 4.51
N ILE A 113 -12.43 15.87 4.52
CA ILE A 113 -13.03 14.83 3.69
C ILE A 113 -14.49 14.55 4.10
N LEU A 114 -14.79 14.50 5.39
CA LEU A 114 -16.13 14.26 5.91
C LEU A 114 -17.05 15.44 5.61
N GLU A 115 -16.58 16.68 5.84
CA GLU A 115 -17.31 17.91 5.51
C GLU A 115 -17.62 18.00 4.01
N TRP A 116 -16.64 17.76 3.14
CA TRP A 116 -16.87 17.72 1.70
C TRP A 116 -17.72 16.55 1.25
N THR A 117 -17.67 15.41 1.95
CA THR A 117 -18.59 14.30 1.67
C THR A 117 -20.02 14.70 1.98
N ALA A 118 -20.28 15.30 3.14
CA ALA A 118 -21.61 15.79 3.50
C ALA A 118 -22.12 16.86 2.51
N ALA A 119 -21.27 17.83 2.15
CA ALA A 119 -21.57 18.85 1.16
C ALA A 119 -21.96 18.24 -0.20
N LEU A 120 -21.12 17.36 -0.75
CA LEU A 120 -21.36 16.69 -2.03
C LEU A 120 -22.69 15.91 -2.04
N TRP A 121 -22.96 15.16 -0.98
CA TRP A 121 -24.17 14.33 -0.88
C TRP A 121 -25.43 15.12 -0.53
N SER A 122 -25.29 16.37 -0.07
CA SER A 122 -26.39 17.35 0.06
C SER A 122 -26.64 18.17 -1.22
N GLY A 123 -25.89 17.91 -2.29
CA GLY A 123 -26.03 18.58 -3.58
C GLY A 123 -25.24 19.89 -3.70
N GLN A 124 -24.34 20.17 -2.75
CA GLN A 124 -23.42 21.30 -2.84
C GLN A 124 -22.19 20.97 -3.71
N GLU A 125 -21.63 21.99 -4.34
CA GLU A 125 -20.37 21.85 -5.08
C GLU A 125 -19.20 21.74 -4.10
N ILE A 126 -18.24 20.88 -4.44
CA ILE A 126 -16.98 20.72 -3.71
C ILE A 126 -15.79 20.97 -4.63
N SER A 127 -14.63 21.21 -4.03
CA SER A 127 -13.40 21.45 -4.79
C SER A 127 -12.98 20.22 -5.60
N ASP A 128 -12.75 20.40 -6.90
CA ASP A 128 -12.21 19.35 -7.79
C ASP A 128 -10.70 19.11 -7.61
N HIS A 129 -10.05 19.79 -6.66
CA HIS A 129 -8.61 19.65 -6.40
C HIS A 129 -8.27 18.38 -5.62
N TYR A 130 -9.26 17.69 -5.04
CA TYR A 130 -9.08 16.46 -4.27
C TYR A 130 -9.61 15.23 -5.01
N PRO A 131 -8.90 14.08 -5.00
CA PRO A 131 -9.35 12.87 -5.69
C PRO A 131 -10.76 12.44 -5.22
N PRO A 132 -11.74 12.32 -6.13
CA PRO A 132 -13.15 12.29 -5.72
C PRO A 132 -13.62 10.92 -5.20
N ALA A 133 -12.90 9.82 -5.48
CA ALA A 133 -13.41 8.48 -5.19
C ALA A 133 -13.63 8.24 -3.69
N VAL A 134 -12.86 8.92 -2.82
CA VAL A 134 -13.02 8.78 -1.36
C VAL A 134 -14.36 9.33 -0.87
N PHE A 135 -14.81 10.48 -1.40
CA PHE A 135 -16.10 11.09 -1.02
C PHE A 135 -17.28 10.22 -1.46
N TRP A 136 -17.22 9.69 -2.67
CA TRP A 136 -18.24 8.79 -3.20
C TRP A 136 -18.31 7.49 -2.41
N THR A 137 -17.16 6.92 -2.03
CA THR A 137 -17.13 5.66 -1.27
C THR A 137 -17.63 5.83 0.16
N ILE A 138 -17.25 6.91 0.86
CA ILE A 138 -17.75 7.21 2.21
C ILE A 138 -19.26 7.46 2.18
N GLY A 139 -19.75 8.34 1.32
CA GLY A 139 -21.18 8.65 1.30
C GLY A 139 -22.04 7.50 0.81
N ALA A 140 -21.57 6.69 -0.15
CA ALA A 140 -22.28 5.51 -0.59
C ALA A 140 -22.36 4.46 0.52
N TRP A 141 -21.26 4.22 1.26
CA TRP A 141 -21.27 3.29 2.38
C TRP A 141 -22.18 3.75 3.49
N ALA A 142 -22.08 5.03 3.90
CA ALA A 142 -22.95 5.65 4.89
C ALA A 142 -24.45 5.48 4.57
N ARG A 143 -24.82 5.72 3.30
CA ARG A 143 -26.21 5.53 2.83
C ARG A 143 -26.63 4.06 2.83
N LEU A 144 -25.72 3.14 2.49
CA LEU A 144 -26.02 1.70 2.47
C LEU A 144 -26.17 1.11 3.87
N THR A 145 -25.44 1.63 4.86
CA THR A 145 -25.46 1.15 6.25
C THR A 145 -26.37 1.94 7.17
N ASP A 146 -26.99 3.01 6.67
CA ASP A 146 -27.82 3.94 7.44
C ASP A 146 -27.06 4.52 8.65
N GLN A 147 -25.83 5.00 8.39
CA GLN A 147 -24.92 5.53 9.40
C GLN A 147 -24.43 6.94 9.06
N PRO A 148 -24.10 7.77 10.07
CA PRO A 148 -23.34 9.00 9.89
C PRO A 148 -22.03 8.76 9.13
N HIS A 149 -21.59 9.75 8.34
CA HIS A 149 -20.39 9.63 7.50
C HIS A 149 -19.14 9.30 8.31
N VAL A 150 -19.02 9.86 9.52
CA VAL A 150 -17.91 9.58 10.44
C VAL A 150 -17.86 8.12 10.89
N LEU A 151 -19.02 7.46 11.10
CA LEU A 151 -19.06 6.05 11.50
C LEU A 151 -18.77 5.14 10.30
N ALA A 152 -19.30 5.48 9.12
CA ALA A 152 -19.00 4.80 7.87
C ALA A 152 -17.49 4.80 7.55
N LEU A 153 -16.78 5.87 7.90
CA LEU A 153 -15.32 5.95 7.74
C LEU A 153 -14.58 4.84 8.50
N LYS A 154 -15.05 4.43 9.68
CA LYS A 154 -14.42 3.35 10.47
C LYS A 154 -14.42 2.05 9.68
N ASP A 155 -15.57 1.69 9.12
CA ASP A 155 -15.71 0.48 8.31
C ASP A 155 -14.79 0.52 7.09
N LEU A 156 -14.69 1.67 6.43
CA LEU A 156 -13.84 1.85 5.25
C LEU A 156 -12.35 1.82 5.59
N GLN A 157 -11.93 2.31 6.76
CA GLN A 157 -10.55 2.15 7.26
C GLN A 157 -10.21 0.68 7.50
N LEU A 158 -11.09 -0.06 8.17
CA LEU A 158 -10.90 -1.49 8.42
C LEU A 158 -10.90 -2.30 7.11
N ALA A 159 -11.87 -2.04 6.22
CA ALA A 159 -11.99 -2.72 4.94
C ALA A 159 -10.81 -2.39 4.00
N GLY A 160 -10.42 -1.12 3.91
CA GLY A 160 -9.26 -0.68 3.15
C GLY A 160 -7.97 -1.35 3.65
N THR A 161 -7.77 -1.36 4.98
CA THR A 161 -6.63 -2.05 5.59
C THR A 161 -6.64 -3.54 5.26
N ALA A 162 -7.79 -4.22 5.36
CA ALA A 162 -7.91 -5.64 5.03
C ALA A 162 -7.61 -5.91 3.53
N LEU A 163 -8.09 -5.05 2.63
CA LEU A 163 -7.90 -5.17 1.19
C LEU A 163 -6.49 -4.84 0.69
N PHE A 164 -5.63 -4.27 1.53
CA PHE A 164 -4.28 -3.85 1.16
C PHE A 164 -3.43 -5.00 0.58
N GLY A 165 -3.41 -6.16 1.25
CA GLY A 165 -2.69 -7.35 0.83
C GLY A 165 -3.25 -7.99 -0.44
N PRO A 166 -4.57 -8.21 -0.54
CA PRO A 166 -5.23 -8.59 -1.79
C PRO A 166 -4.90 -7.66 -2.96
N ALA A 167 -4.95 -6.34 -2.77
CA ALA A 167 -4.65 -5.35 -3.80
C ALA A 167 -3.19 -5.46 -4.28
N ALA A 168 -2.23 -5.47 -3.35
CA ALA A 168 -0.81 -5.61 -3.68
C ALA A 168 -0.54 -6.94 -4.41
N TYR A 169 -1.07 -8.05 -3.90
CA TYR A 169 -0.91 -9.36 -4.52
C TYR A 169 -1.45 -9.39 -5.94
N LEU A 170 -2.71 -9.04 -6.15
CA LEU A 170 -3.35 -9.10 -7.46
C LEU A 170 -2.70 -8.16 -8.48
N ALA A 171 -2.24 -6.98 -8.04
CA ALA A 171 -1.51 -6.07 -8.90
C ALA A 171 -0.14 -6.66 -9.31
N TRP A 172 0.62 -7.23 -8.37
CA TRP A 172 1.87 -7.91 -8.70
C TRP A 172 1.67 -9.17 -9.55
N ARG A 173 0.51 -9.82 -9.50
CA ARG A 173 0.18 -10.95 -10.39
C ARG A 173 0.12 -10.57 -11.87
N LEU A 174 0.05 -9.28 -12.21
CA LEU A 174 0.19 -8.79 -13.58
C LEU A 174 1.58 -9.07 -14.19
N VAL A 175 2.61 -9.17 -13.34
CA VAL A 175 4.02 -9.26 -13.78
C VAL A 175 4.83 -10.37 -13.09
N LEU A 176 4.39 -10.88 -11.93
CA LEU A 176 5.06 -11.93 -11.16
C LEU A 176 4.21 -13.19 -11.05
N ARG A 177 4.88 -14.34 -10.87
CA ARG A 177 4.25 -15.62 -10.51
C ARG A 177 3.74 -15.57 -9.06
N PRO A 178 2.76 -16.43 -8.66
CA PRO A 178 2.11 -16.39 -7.35
C PRO A 178 3.05 -16.28 -6.16
N LEU A 179 4.02 -17.19 -6.06
CA LEU A 179 4.97 -17.20 -4.95
C LEU A 179 5.75 -15.88 -4.85
N TRP A 180 6.23 -15.35 -5.98
CA TRP A 180 6.98 -14.09 -6.02
C TRP A 180 6.09 -12.85 -5.79
N ALA A 181 4.83 -12.91 -6.19
CA ALA A 181 3.87 -11.84 -5.89
C ALA A 181 3.66 -11.70 -4.37
N VAL A 182 3.68 -12.80 -3.60
CA VAL A 182 3.64 -12.73 -2.14
C VAL A 182 5.01 -12.39 -1.55
N THR A 183 6.06 -13.14 -1.89
CA THR A 183 7.37 -12.99 -1.22
C THR A 183 8.08 -11.67 -1.51
N VAL A 184 7.82 -11.05 -2.67
CA VAL A 184 8.38 -9.75 -3.03
C VAL A 184 7.32 -8.67 -2.92
N GLY A 185 6.18 -8.85 -3.59
CA GLY A 185 5.13 -7.82 -3.64
C GLY A 185 4.49 -7.55 -2.29
N VAL A 186 3.88 -8.57 -1.68
CA VAL A 186 3.19 -8.46 -0.38
C VAL A 186 4.19 -8.15 0.75
N LEU A 187 5.39 -8.72 0.72
CA LEU A 187 6.39 -8.41 1.74
C LEU A 187 6.85 -6.94 1.69
N ALA A 188 7.12 -6.41 0.50
CA ALA A 188 7.55 -5.02 0.33
C ALA A 188 6.47 -3.99 0.68
N MET A 189 5.20 -4.41 0.72
CA MET A 189 4.07 -3.55 1.07
C MET A 189 4.00 -3.27 2.57
N LEU A 190 4.62 -4.10 3.42
CA LEU A 190 4.43 -4.05 4.87
C LEU A 190 4.69 -2.67 5.49
N PRO A 191 5.77 -1.95 5.12
CA PRO A 191 5.97 -0.63 5.68
C PRO A 191 4.94 0.37 5.14
N MET A 192 4.34 0.13 3.98
CA MET A 192 3.34 1.03 3.38
C MET A 192 1.96 0.97 4.05
N ILE A 193 1.73 0.07 5.01
CA ILE A 193 0.41 -0.08 5.63
C ILE A 193 0.14 1.11 6.55
N GLU A 194 -0.79 1.98 6.12
CA GLU A 194 -1.29 3.12 6.89
C GLU A 194 -2.81 2.98 7.11
N PRO A 195 -3.25 2.37 8.23
CA PRO A 195 -4.66 2.09 8.48
C PRO A 195 -5.54 3.32 8.65
N VAL A 196 -4.96 4.47 9.00
CA VAL A 196 -5.72 5.72 9.13
C VAL A 196 -6.23 6.11 7.75
N LYS A 197 -5.34 6.21 6.75
CA LYS A 197 -5.63 6.52 5.35
C LYS A 197 -5.13 5.38 4.46
N PRO A 198 -5.91 4.30 4.26
CA PRO A 198 -5.43 3.17 3.47
C PRO A 198 -5.36 3.48 1.96
N TYR A 199 -6.25 4.33 1.45
CA TYR A 199 -6.42 4.55 0.01
C TYR A 199 -5.18 5.12 -0.72
N PRO A 200 -4.37 6.07 -0.18
CA PRO A 200 -3.17 6.50 -0.86
C PRO A 200 -2.21 5.33 -1.02
N GLN A 201 -1.90 4.62 0.06
CA GLN A 201 -0.88 3.58 0.01
C GLN A 201 -1.35 2.35 -0.81
N ILE A 202 -2.65 2.03 -0.83
CA ILE A 202 -3.23 1.06 -1.77
C ILE A 202 -2.93 1.47 -3.22
N THR A 203 -3.16 2.75 -3.54
CA THR A 203 -2.86 3.26 -4.89
C THR A 203 -1.39 3.10 -5.24
N LEU A 204 -0.46 3.37 -4.32
CA LEU A 204 0.98 3.19 -4.57
C LEU A 204 1.33 1.74 -4.88
N VAL A 205 0.88 0.81 -4.02
CA VAL A 205 1.23 -0.61 -4.16
C VAL A 205 0.65 -1.24 -5.43
N MET A 206 -0.44 -0.69 -5.95
CA MET A 206 -1.04 -1.06 -7.24
C MET A 206 -0.40 -0.32 -8.44
N LEU A 207 -0.08 0.96 -8.30
CA LEU A 207 0.45 1.80 -9.38
C LEU A 207 1.75 1.23 -9.93
N ILE A 208 2.70 0.89 -9.06
CA ILE A 208 4.03 0.42 -9.45
C ILE A 208 3.98 -0.82 -10.37
N PRO A 209 3.32 -1.95 -10.01
CA PRO A 209 3.23 -3.09 -10.92
C PRO A 209 2.43 -2.78 -12.19
N VAL A 210 1.44 -1.88 -12.16
CA VAL A 210 0.74 -1.41 -13.37
C VAL A 210 1.70 -0.67 -14.30
N LEU A 211 2.56 0.21 -13.78
CA LEU A 211 3.59 0.91 -14.56
C LEU A 211 4.64 -0.06 -15.13
N VAL A 212 5.07 -1.05 -14.35
CA VAL A 212 5.97 -2.12 -14.82
C VAL A 212 5.31 -2.90 -15.97
N LYS A 213 4.03 -3.26 -15.82
CA LYS A 213 3.25 -3.97 -16.84
C LYS A 213 3.11 -3.14 -18.11
N PHE A 214 2.82 -1.85 -17.95
CA PHE A 214 2.72 -0.90 -19.05
C PHE A 214 4.02 -0.82 -19.83
N LEU A 215 5.16 -0.55 -19.16
CA LEU A 215 6.47 -0.51 -19.81
C LEU A 215 6.81 -1.84 -20.50
N SER A 216 6.51 -2.97 -19.86
CA SER A 216 6.70 -4.29 -20.49
C SER A 216 5.86 -4.49 -21.76
N THR A 217 4.72 -3.81 -21.87
CA THR A 217 3.84 -3.88 -23.04
C THR A 217 4.36 -2.95 -24.14
N VAL A 218 4.73 -1.71 -23.79
CA VAL A 218 5.38 -0.74 -24.69
C VAL A 218 6.61 -1.34 -25.36
N ARG A 219 7.47 -2.00 -24.59
CA ARG A 219 8.71 -2.62 -25.10
C ARG A 219 8.49 -3.78 -26.08
N ARG A 220 7.25 -4.28 -26.20
CA ARG A 220 6.86 -5.36 -27.12
C ARG A 220 5.84 -4.89 -28.15
N ALA A 221 5.64 -3.57 -28.27
CA ALA A 221 4.64 -2.98 -29.15
C ALA A 221 4.89 -3.33 -30.62
N ASP A 222 6.14 -3.53 -31.04
CA ASP A 222 6.54 -3.96 -32.38
C ASP A 222 5.96 -5.32 -32.81
N ARG A 223 5.54 -6.14 -31.84
CA ARG A 223 4.94 -7.48 -32.08
C ARG A 223 3.42 -7.49 -31.97
N MET A 224 2.81 -6.33 -31.76
CA MET A 224 1.37 -6.21 -31.54
C MET A 224 0.64 -5.86 -32.83
N THR A 225 -0.64 -6.24 -32.91
CA THR A 225 -1.54 -5.66 -33.91
C THR A 225 -2.06 -4.31 -33.42
N ALA A 226 -2.48 -3.43 -34.32
CA ALA A 226 -3.05 -2.13 -33.95
C ALA A 226 -4.24 -2.25 -32.99
N ARG A 227 -5.12 -3.24 -33.20
CA ARG A 227 -6.25 -3.54 -32.30
C ARG A 227 -5.79 -3.89 -30.89
N LEU A 228 -4.76 -4.73 -30.77
CA LEU A 228 -4.21 -5.13 -29.48
C LEU A 228 -3.50 -3.95 -28.79
N ALA A 229 -2.77 -3.13 -29.55
CA ALA A 229 -2.12 -1.93 -29.04
C ALA A 229 -3.13 -0.91 -28.50
N LEU A 230 -4.22 -0.67 -29.26
CA LEU A 230 -5.34 0.17 -28.85
C LEU A 230 -5.99 -0.36 -27.57
N LEU A 231 -6.38 -1.64 -27.54
CA LEU A 231 -7.00 -2.26 -26.37
C LEU A 231 -6.08 -2.21 -25.13
N ALA A 232 -4.80 -2.57 -25.30
CA ALA A 232 -3.84 -2.53 -24.20
C ALA A 232 -3.62 -1.12 -23.67
N GLY A 233 -3.56 -0.13 -24.56
CA GLY A 233 -3.46 1.28 -24.19
C GLY A 233 -4.70 1.76 -23.46
N THR A 234 -5.90 1.46 -23.97
CA THR A 234 -7.17 1.81 -23.30
C THR A 234 -7.27 1.19 -21.91
N LEU A 235 -6.98 -0.10 -21.76
CA LEU A 235 -7.01 -0.77 -20.46
C LEU A 235 -5.99 -0.19 -19.48
N ALA A 236 -4.79 0.16 -19.94
CA ALA A 236 -3.79 0.81 -19.12
C ALA A 236 -4.25 2.21 -18.69
N GLY A 237 -4.81 3.00 -19.63
CA GLY A 237 -5.31 4.35 -19.36
C GLY A 237 -6.48 4.36 -18.39
N VAL A 238 -7.46 3.47 -18.56
CA VAL A 238 -8.59 3.31 -17.62
C VAL A 238 -8.09 2.90 -16.24
N GLY A 239 -7.20 1.91 -16.14
CA GLY A 239 -6.65 1.47 -14.86
C GLY A 239 -5.87 2.56 -14.13
N LEU A 240 -5.03 3.31 -14.85
CA LEU A 240 -4.32 4.47 -14.31
C LEU A 240 -5.28 5.60 -13.93
N GLY A 241 -6.32 5.85 -14.71
CA GLY A 241 -7.34 6.87 -14.42
C GLY A 241 -8.12 6.56 -13.15
N LEU A 242 -8.52 5.30 -12.94
CA LEU A 242 -9.20 4.88 -11.71
C LEU A 242 -8.30 5.01 -10.48
N LEU A 243 -7.02 4.61 -10.60
CA LEU A 243 -6.04 4.82 -9.53
C LEU A 243 -5.81 6.31 -9.23
N PHE A 244 -5.82 7.15 -10.25
CA PHE A 244 -5.69 8.61 -10.13
C PHE A 244 -6.88 9.25 -9.43
N LEU A 245 -8.12 8.78 -9.71
CA LEU A 245 -9.32 9.20 -9.00
C LEU A 245 -9.36 8.72 -7.55
N LEU A 246 -8.69 7.59 -7.23
CA LEU A 246 -8.53 7.11 -5.86
C LEU A 246 -7.49 7.94 -5.10
N TYR A 247 -6.33 8.17 -5.71
CA TYR A 247 -5.30 9.03 -5.17
C TYR A 247 -4.29 9.46 -6.25
N SER A 248 -4.20 10.76 -6.55
CA SER A 248 -3.35 11.28 -7.63
C SER A 248 -1.89 11.53 -7.25
N GLY A 249 -1.56 11.68 -5.97
CA GLY A 249 -0.26 12.20 -5.54
C GLY A 249 0.95 11.36 -5.99
N TRP A 250 0.81 10.04 -6.15
CA TRP A 250 1.91 9.16 -6.58
C TRP A 250 2.33 9.34 -8.04
N PHE A 251 1.42 9.85 -8.87
CA PHE A 251 1.63 9.94 -10.31
C PHE A 251 2.72 10.95 -10.65
N VAL A 252 2.72 12.10 -9.98
CA VAL A 252 3.69 13.18 -10.20
C VAL A 252 5.12 12.67 -9.98
N TRP A 253 5.34 11.93 -8.89
CA TRP A 253 6.66 11.42 -8.52
C TRP A 253 7.20 10.36 -9.49
N CYS A 254 6.31 9.58 -10.11
CA CYS A 254 6.69 8.51 -11.05
C CYS A 254 6.72 8.95 -12.52
N ALA A 255 6.04 10.05 -12.88
CA ALA A 255 5.78 10.44 -14.26
C ALA A 255 7.07 10.68 -15.06
N GLY A 256 7.98 11.50 -14.54
CA GLY A 256 9.26 11.82 -15.22
C GLY A 256 10.07 10.56 -15.51
N GLY A 257 10.22 9.70 -14.50
CA GLY A 257 10.90 8.41 -14.63
C GLY A 257 10.28 7.50 -15.68
N MET A 258 8.96 7.40 -15.72
CA MET A 258 8.26 6.57 -16.70
C MET A 258 8.37 7.12 -18.12
N LEU A 259 8.33 8.43 -18.31
CA LEU A 259 8.56 9.06 -19.62
C LEU A 259 9.96 8.74 -20.14
N VAL A 260 10.98 8.89 -19.29
CA VAL A 260 12.38 8.54 -19.64
C VAL A 260 12.49 7.04 -19.94
N ALA A 261 11.90 6.18 -19.12
CA ALA A 261 11.92 4.73 -19.35
C ALA A 261 11.29 4.33 -20.70
N VAL A 262 10.16 4.94 -21.07
CA VAL A 262 9.50 4.72 -22.37
C VAL A 262 10.38 5.25 -23.51
N ALA A 263 10.87 6.48 -23.40
CA ALA A 263 11.74 7.11 -24.40
C ALA A 263 12.99 6.28 -24.68
N LEU A 264 13.61 5.70 -23.65
CA LEU A 264 14.85 4.92 -23.81
C LEU A 264 14.63 3.48 -24.27
N THR A 265 13.45 2.89 -24.00
CA THR A 265 13.28 1.43 -24.18
C THR A 265 12.22 1.01 -25.19
N ALA A 266 11.35 1.91 -25.63
CA ALA A 266 10.36 1.57 -26.64
C ALA A 266 11.03 1.25 -28.00
N PRO A 267 10.41 0.37 -28.81
CA PRO A 267 10.95 -0.03 -30.11
C PRO A 267 10.73 1.05 -31.18
N TRP A 268 11.31 2.24 -31.00
CA TRP A 268 11.12 3.39 -31.90
C TRP A 268 11.52 3.12 -33.35
N ARG A 269 12.53 2.26 -33.57
CA ARG A 269 13.01 1.98 -34.92
C ARG A 269 12.09 1.05 -35.71
N THR A 270 11.43 0.09 -35.04
CA THR A 270 10.67 -0.98 -35.69
C THR A 270 9.16 -0.89 -35.48
N GLY A 271 8.70 -0.21 -34.44
CA GLY A 271 7.30 -0.21 -34.00
C GLY A 271 6.75 1.13 -33.53
N TRP A 272 7.35 2.26 -33.93
CA TRP A 272 6.97 3.59 -33.42
C TRP A 272 5.47 3.91 -33.54
N ARG A 273 4.81 3.52 -34.64
CA ARG A 273 3.37 3.75 -34.83
C ARG A 273 2.53 3.06 -33.76
N LEU A 274 2.91 1.84 -33.40
CA LEU A 274 2.22 1.05 -32.38
C LEU A 274 2.53 1.56 -30.98
N VAL A 275 3.75 2.07 -30.75
CA VAL A 275 4.11 2.77 -29.50
C VAL A 275 3.26 4.02 -29.34
N LEU A 276 3.13 4.85 -30.37
CA LEU A 276 2.30 6.05 -30.34
C LEU A 276 0.81 5.71 -30.20
N LEU A 277 0.31 4.69 -30.88
CA LEU A 277 -1.08 4.27 -30.76
C LEU A 277 -1.40 3.80 -29.33
N LEU A 278 -0.54 2.95 -28.76
CA LEU A 278 -0.69 2.46 -27.39
C LEU A 278 -0.59 3.61 -26.39
N GLY A 279 0.42 4.48 -26.53
CA GLY A 279 0.64 5.64 -25.66
C GLY A 279 -0.51 6.64 -25.75
N GLY A 280 -0.94 6.99 -26.97
CA GLY A 280 -2.07 7.88 -27.22
C GLY A 280 -3.38 7.34 -26.66
N ALA A 281 -3.68 6.06 -26.88
CA ALA A 281 -4.86 5.41 -26.30
C ALA A 281 -4.83 5.40 -24.76
N THR A 282 -3.64 5.23 -24.17
CA THR A 282 -3.44 5.32 -22.71
C THR A 282 -3.73 6.71 -22.20
N VAL A 283 -3.15 7.74 -22.82
CA VAL A 283 -3.36 9.15 -22.42
C VAL A 283 -4.82 9.54 -22.58
N VAL A 284 -5.44 9.26 -23.73
CA VAL A 284 -6.85 9.62 -23.98
C VAL A 284 -7.75 8.93 -22.96
N SER A 285 -7.59 7.63 -22.72
CA SER A 285 -8.47 6.92 -21.78
C SER A 285 -8.22 7.33 -20.32
N PHE A 286 -6.96 7.63 -19.95
CA PHE A 286 -6.62 8.20 -18.65
C PHE A 286 -7.30 9.55 -18.44
N VAL A 287 -7.19 10.45 -19.42
CA VAL A 287 -7.81 11.78 -19.36
C VAL A 287 -9.33 11.65 -19.28
N LEU A 288 -9.97 10.80 -20.09
CA LEU A 288 -11.42 10.61 -20.05
C LEU A 288 -11.92 10.12 -18.68
N VAL A 289 -11.22 9.17 -18.07
CA VAL A 289 -11.60 8.65 -16.74
C VAL A 289 -11.26 9.67 -15.65
N GLY A 290 -10.05 10.24 -15.69
CA GLY A 290 -9.53 11.15 -14.67
C GLY A 290 -9.98 12.60 -14.80
N TRP A 291 -10.77 12.95 -15.82
CA TRP A 291 -11.05 14.34 -16.22
C TRP A 291 -11.59 15.19 -15.08
N VAL A 292 -12.54 14.63 -14.30
CA VAL A 292 -13.21 15.31 -13.19
C VAL A 292 -12.21 15.86 -12.17
N HIS A 293 -11.13 15.11 -11.90
CA HIS A 293 -10.06 15.52 -10.99
C HIS A 293 -8.96 16.32 -11.70
N LEU A 294 -8.58 15.90 -12.91
CA LEU A 294 -7.52 16.55 -13.69
C LEU A 294 -7.87 18.02 -14.00
N ARG A 295 -9.13 18.34 -14.30
CA ARG A 295 -9.58 19.72 -14.54
C ARG A 295 -9.36 20.62 -13.31
N GLY A 296 -9.55 20.08 -12.11
CA GLY A 296 -9.34 20.81 -10.86
C GLY A 296 -7.85 21.09 -10.64
N LEU A 297 -6.99 20.09 -10.85
CA LEU A 297 -5.54 20.27 -10.75
C LEU A 297 -4.95 21.22 -11.80
N LEU A 298 -5.60 21.37 -12.95
CA LEU A 298 -5.21 22.33 -13.99
C LEU A 298 -5.78 23.73 -13.76
N ALA A 299 -6.73 23.88 -12.85
CA ALA A 299 -7.30 25.18 -12.51
C ALA A 299 -6.27 26.01 -11.71
N PRO A 300 -6.30 27.35 -11.80
CA PRO A 300 -5.43 28.20 -10.99
C PRO A 300 -5.69 27.95 -9.51
N THR A 301 -4.65 27.52 -8.78
CA THR A 301 -4.71 27.29 -7.33
C THR A 301 -4.73 28.59 -6.51
N GLY A 302 -4.87 29.75 -7.15
CA GLY A 302 -5.00 31.05 -6.47
C GLY A 302 -3.81 31.45 -5.60
N GLY A 303 -2.64 30.79 -5.74
CA GLY A 303 -1.47 31.06 -4.90
C GLY A 303 -1.53 30.44 -3.51
N THR A 304 -2.38 29.43 -3.27
CA THR A 304 -2.42 28.72 -1.98
C THR A 304 -1.07 28.05 -1.68
N SER A 305 -0.42 28.47 -0.59
CA SER A 305 0.74 27.78 -0.01
C SER A 305 0.27 26.67 0.92
N ASP A 306 0.98 25.54 0.92
CA ASP A 306 0.88 24.52 1.95
C ASP A 306 2.10 24.67 2.85
N ASP A 307 1.85 24.93 4.13
CA ASP A 307 2.89 25.16 5.14
C ASP A 307 3.12 23.89 5.99
N TYR A 308 2.53 22.76 5.59
CA TYR A 308 2.69 21.49 6.29
C TYR A 308 4.14 20.96 6.16
N PHE A 309 4.82 20.81 7.30
CA PHE A 309 6.14 20.20 7.41
C PHE A 309 6.05 18.71 7.82
N TYR A 310 6.59 17.83 6.97
CA TYR A 310 6.84 16.43 7.28
C TYR A 310 8.29 16.20 7.71
N PHE A 311 8.56 15.13 8.46
CA PHE A 311 9.90 14.77 8.94
C PHE A 311 11.02 14.85 7.88
N ASP A 312 10.86 14.23 6.70
CA ASP A 312 11.90 14.24 5.66
C ASP A 312 12.21 15.65 5.13
N THR A 313 11.29 16.60 5.32
CA THR A 313 11.44 17.98 4.88
C THR A 313 11.97 18.88 5.99
N ASP A 314 11.61 18.57 7.24
CA ASP A 314 12.03 19.32 8.43
C ASP A 314 13.41 18.89 8.96
N THR A 315 13.82 17.65 8.70
CA THR A 315 15.05 17.07 9.28
C THR A 315 16.15 16.79 8.25
N GLU A 316 15.92 15.88 7.28
CA GLU A 316 16.96 15.47 6.33
C GLU A 316 16.36 14.88 5.04
N PRO A 317 16.44 15.57 3.89
CA PRO A 317 15.73 15.18 2.67
C PRO A 317 16.30 13.93 1.98
N ALA A 318 17.57 13.59 2.19
CA ALA A 318 18.22 12.46 1.52
C ALA A 318 17.92 11.11 2.18
N TYR A 319 17.40 11.11 3.41
CA TYR A 319 17.11 9.90 4.15
C TYR A 319 15.81 9.22 3.65
N ILE A 320 15.81 7.88 3.59
CA ILE A 320 14.72 7.11 2.95
C ILE A 320 14.31 5.84 3.73
N ALA A 321 14.98 5.56 4.85
CA ALA A 321 15.00 4.23 5.45
C ALA A 321 14.25 4.10 6.79
N MET A 322 13.81 5.21 7.37
CA MET A 322 12.88 5.16 8.51
C MET A 322 11.47 5.37 8.00
N TRP A 323 10.63 4.38 8.27
CA TRP A 323 9.20 4.55 8.06
C TRP A 323 8.61 5.37 9.21
N ARG A 324 8.42 6.66 8.97
CA ARG A 324 7.62 7.55 9.82
C ARG A 324 6.25 7.74 9.12
N ASN A 325 5.20 7.95 9.91
CA ASN A 325 3.87 8.18 9.34
C ASN A 325 3.71 9.70 9.13
N ASP A 326 2.58 10.13 8.57
CA ASP A 326 2.15 11.53 8.29
C ASP A 326 2.07 12.46 9.54
N ARG A 327 2.83 12.22 10.61
CA ARG A 327 3.03 13.15 11.72
C ARG A 327 4.52 13.30 12.02
N PRO A 328 4.95 14.46 12.55
CA PRO A 328 6.28 14.62 13.13
C PRO A 328 6.47 13.55 14.21
N ALA A 329 7.16 12.47 13.85
CA ALA A 329 7.63 11.50 14.81
C ALA A 329 8.91 12.08 15.41
N ASP A 330 9.03 12.03 16.74
CA ASP A 330 10.24 12.44 17.44
C ASP A 330 11.46 11.78 16.77
N VAL A 331 12.46 12.59 16.40
CA VAL A 331 13.72 12.12 15.80
C VAL A 331 14.69 11.58 16.83
N GLY A 332 14.28 11.61 18.10
CA GLY A 332 15.15 11.41 19.23
C GLY A 332 15.92 12.69 19.53
N PRO A 333 16.69 12.70 20.63
CA PRO A 333 17.45 13.88 21.05
C PRO A 333 18.60 14.23 20.10
N VAL A 334 18.99 13.33 19.18
CA VAL A 334 20.13 13.52 18.27
C VAL A 334 19.81 12.96 16.89
N TRP A 335 19.97 13.78 15.85
CA TRP A 335 19.90 13.37 14.45
C TRP A 335 21.21 13.67 13.71
N PRO A 336 21.73 12.74 12.88
CA PRO A 336 21.27 11.36 12.76
C PRO A 336 21.59 10.53 14.03
N PRO A 337 20.95 9.37 14.23
CA PRO A 337 21.28 8.49 15.34
C PRO A 337 22.78 8.14 15.35
N VAL A 338 23.44 8.30 16.51
CA VAL A 338 24.85 7.95 16.69
C VAL A 338 25.06 6.44 16.61
N GLY A 339 26.17 6.01 16.02
CA GLY A 339 26.55 4.58 15.95
C GLY A 339 26.22 3.87 14.63
N GLU A 340 25.58 4.55 13.66
CA GLU A 340 25.38 4.05 12.30
C GLU A 340 26.42 4.61 11.31
N LEU A 341 26.46 4.08 10.07
CA LEU A 341 27.40 4.50 9.03
C LEU A 341 27.04 5.91 8.50
N GLY A 342 27.38 6.96 9.25
CA GLY A 342 26.96 8.34 8.93
C GLY A 342 25.45 8.54 9.03
N GLY A 343 24.80 7.85 9.98
CA GLY A 343 23.33 7.87 10.12
C GLY A 343 22.58 6.91 9.21
N VAL A 344 23.31 6.08 8.44
CA VAL A 344 22.74 5.09 7.52
C VAL A 344 22.69 3.72 8.19
N GLY A 345 21.48 3.26 8.50
CA GLY A 345 21.26 1.96 9.13
C GLY A 345 21.45 0.77 8.21
N LEU A 346 21.58 -0.42 8.82
CA LEU A 346 21.74 -1.70 8.11
C LEU A 346 20.62 -1.93 7.08
N PHE A 347 19.40 -1.51 7.39
CA PHE A 347 18.26 -1.61 6.48
C PHE A 347 18.52 -0.87 5.16
N THR A 348 19.02 0.37 5.21
CA THR A 348 19.39 1.15 4.02
C THR A 348 20.52 0.50 3.23
N LEU A 349 21.53 -0.04 3.92
CA LEU A 349 22.65 -0.74 3.29
C LEU A 349 22.16 -1.99 2.53
N LEU A 350 21.22 -2.73 3.11
CA LEU A 350 20.59 -3.87 2.44
C LEU A 350 19.80 -3.45 1.20
N LEU A 351 19.08 -2.32 1.26
CA LEU A 351 18.37 -1.77 0.09
C LEU A 351 19.34 -1.34 -1.02
N ALA A 352 20.44 -0.68 -0.67
CA ALA A 352 21.49 -0.29 -1.62
C ALA A 352 22.17 -1.51 -2.27
N ALA A 353 22.52 -2.51 -1.47
CA ALA A 353 23.07 -3.78 -1.98
C ALA A 353 22.07 -4.51 -2.89
N GLY A 354 20.79 -4.52 -2.52
CA GLY A 354 19.70 -5.09 -3.32
C GLY A 354 19.51 -4.39 -4.66
N LEU A 355 19.53 -3.06 -4.67
CA LEU A 355 19.54 -2.25 -5.89
C LEU A 355 20.73 -2.61 -6.79
N GLY A 356 21.95 -2.62 -6.22
CA GLY A 356 23.17 -2.98 -6.96
C GLY A 356 23.08 -4.38 -7.58
N LEU A 357 22.57 -5.36 -6.83
CA LEU A 357 22.35 -6.72 -7.29
C LEU A 357 21.32 -6.80 -8.43
N ALA A 358 20.20 -6.09 -8.31
CA ALA A 358 19.16 -6.05 -9.34
C ALA A 358 19.67 -5.43 -10.65
N LEU A 359 20.43 -4.34 -10.57
CA LEU A 359 21.07 -3.70 -11.71
C LEU A 359 22.11 -4.64 -12.35
N ALA A 360 23.02 -5.19 -11.55
CA ALA A 360 24.08 -6.07 -12.03
C ALA A 360 23.53 -7.31 -12.77
N LEU A 361 22.45 -7.91 -12.28
CA LEU A 361 21.90 -9.14 -12.84
C LEU A 361 20.87 -8.91 -13.95
N ALA A 362 20.19 -7.76 -13.97
CA ALA A 362 18.99 -7.59 -14.77
C ALA A 362 18.63 -6.15 -15.16
N TRP A 363 19.60 -5.23 -15.27
CA TRP A 363 19.33 -3.85 -15.68
C TRP A 363 18.49 -3.69 -16.95
N ARG A 364 18.50 -4.66 -17.88
CA ARG A 364 17.68 -4.63 -19.11
C ARG A 364 16.22 -5.08 -18.92
N ARG A 365 15.81 -5.58 -17.75
CA ARG A 365 14.45 -6.06 -17.50
C ARG A 365 13.51 -4.89 -17.20
N SER A 366 12.30 -4.93 -17.75
CA SER A 366 11.33 -3.82 -17.60
C SER A 366 11.01 -3.49 -16.15
N ILE A 367 10.97 -4.49 -15.28
CA ILE A 367 10.75 -4.29 -13.84
C ILE A 367 11.88 -3.47 -13.20
N VAL A 368 13.15 -3.78 -13.52
CA VAL A 368 14.30 -3.04 -12.96
C VAL A 368 14.33 -1.61 -13.50
N ILE A 369 14.07 -1.44 -14.81
CA ILE A 369 14.05 -0.12 -15.44
C ILE A 369 12.92 0.75 -14.89
N ALA A 370 11.69 0.23 -14.82
CA ALA A 370 10.55 1.00 -14.32
C ALA A 370 10.72 1.39 -12.86
N LEU A 371 11.11 0.44 -12.00
CA LEU A 371 11.32 0.70 -10.56
C LEU A 371 12.47 1.69 -10.34
N GLY A 372 13.60 1.47 -11.01
CA GLY A 372 14.77 2.36 -10.91
C GLY A 372 14.45 3.77 -11.41
N ALA A 373 13.72 3.89 -12.52
CA ALA A 373 13.33 5.19 -13.05
C ALA A 373 12.30 5.91 -12.17
N CYS A 374 11.31 5.19 -11.61
CA CYS A 374 10.34 5.77 -10.66
C CYS A 374 11.03 6.24 -9.38
N ALA A 375 11.92 5.42 -8.81
CA ALA A 375 12.70 5.78 -7.63
C ALA A 375 13.60 6.99 -7.89
N ALA A 376 14.32 7.00 -9.02
CA ALA A 376 15.17 8.13 -9.41
C ALA A 376 14.36 9.41 -9.61
N SER A 377 13.23 9.33 -10.32
CA SER A 377 12.32 10.46 -10.53
C SER A 377 11.80 11.05 -9.22
N ALA A 378 11.31 10.19 -8.32
CA ALA A 378 10.82 10.60 -7.01
C ALA A 378 11.93 11.25 -6.17
N TRP A 379 13.15 10.70 -6.21
CA TRP A 379 14.30 11.23 -5.48
C TRP A 379 14.78 12.57 -6.05
N PHE A 380 14.97 12.68 -7.37
CA PHE A 380 15.41 13.93 -8.01
C PHE A 380 14.39 15.06 -7.82
N LEU A 381 13.10 14.76 -8.00
CA LEU A 381 12.06 15.78 -7.83
C LEU A 381 11.96 16.25 -6.37
N ARG A 382 12.18 15.34 -5.40
CA ARG A 382 12.31 15.73 -3.99
C ARG A 382 13.48 16.67 -3.76
N MET A 383 14.68 16.33 -4.23
CA MET A 383 15.87 17.17 -4.04
C MET A 383 15.70 18.55 -4.66
N TRP A 384 15.14 18.60 -5.87
CA TRP A 384 14.87 19.86 -6.56
C TRP A 384 13.88 20.73 -5.78
N LEU A 385 12.73 20.18 -5.37
CA LEU A 385 11.75 20.93 -4.57
C LEU A 385 12.32 21.37 -3.23
N ALA A 386 13.02 20.49 -2.51
CA ALA A 386 13.64 20.81 -1.22
C ALA A 386 14.66 21.95 -1.34
N SER A 387 15.42 22.01 -2.44
CA SER A 387 16.39 23.09 -2.67
C SER A 387 15.77 24.48 -2.86
N GLU A 388 14.48 24.56 -3.21
CA GLU A 388 13.76 25.82 -3.46
C GLU A 388 12.91 26.27 -2.25
N GLN A 389 12.78 25.46 -1.19
CA GLN A 389 11.81 25.72 -0.11
C GLN A 389 12.09 27.02 0.65
N TRP A 390 13.36 27.33 0.92
CA TRP A 390 13.73 28.58 1.57
C TRP A 390 13.45 29.80 0.69
N GLU A 391 13.76 29.74 -0.60
CA GLU A 391 13.54 30.89 -1.50
C GLU A 391 12.05 31.14 -1.72
N THR A 392 11.29 30.07 -1.92
CA THR A 392 9.86 30.16 -2.25
C THR A 392 8.99 30.37 -1.03
N GLN A 393 9.50 30.16 0.18
CA GLN A 393 8.73 30.15 1.44
C GLN A 393 7.51 29.22 1.36
N THR A 394 7.54 28.26 0.43
CA THR A 394 6.48 27.27 0.25
C THR A 394 7.05 25.91 0.57
N VAL A 395 6.41 25.18 1.49
CA VAL A 395 6.74 23.78 1.74
C VAL A 395 6.02 22.97 0.69
N ARG A 396 6.47 23.08 -0.58
CA ARG A 396 5.77 22.52 -1.73
C ARG A 396 5.48 21.04 -1.52
N LEU A 397 4.19 20.72 -1.34
CA LEU A 397 3.53 19.42 -1.47
C LEU A 397 4.43 18.23 -1.10
N TYR A 398 4.46 17.98 0.21
CA TYR A 398 4.61 16.70 0.89
C TYR A 398 5.64 15.66 0.34
N PRO A 399 6.62 15.22 1.15
CA PRO A 399 7.68 14.25 0.81
C PRO A 399 7.20 12.78 0.79
N ARG A 400 5.98 12.55 0.34
CA ARG A 400 5.41 11.22 0.07
C ARG A 400 6.31 10.38 -0.85
N THR A 401 7.21 11.02 -1.62
CA THR A 401 8.30 10.36 -2.35
C THR A 401 9.04 9.28 -1.56
N THR A 402 9.12 9.34 -0.21
CA THR A 402 9.82 8.29 0.58
C THR A 402 9.15 6.94 0.45
N ALA A 403 7.82 6.90 0.47
CA ALA A 403 7.07 5.68 0.22
C ALA A 403 7.37 5.12 -1.18
N VAL A 404 7.42 5.98 -2.21
CA VAL A 404 7.73 5.56 -3.59
C VAL A 404 9.14 4.98 -3.69
N VAL A 405 10.14 5.71 -3.19
CA VAL A 405 11.55 5.31 -3.24
C VAL A 405 11.75 4.01 -2.45
N LEU A 406 11.30 3.97 -1.20
CA LEU A 406 11.43 2.81 -0.32
C LEU A 406 10.74 1.59 -0.92
N TYR A 407 9.51 1.72 -1.40
CA TYR A 407 8.78 0.61 -2.00
C TYR A 407 9.48 0.08 -3.26
N CYS A 408 9.96 0.98 -4.13
CA CYS A 408 10.74 0.57 -5.30
C CYS A 408 12.03 -0.17 -4.93
N LEU A 409 12.77 0.32 -3.92
CA LEU A 409 14.00 -0.32 -3.44
C LEU A 409 13.75 -1.67 -2.78
N LEU A 410 12.67 -1.83 -2.02
CA LEU A 410 12.27 -3.12 -1.42
C LEU A 410 11.97 -4.16 -2.50
N ILE A 411 11.21 -3.78 -3.53
CA ILE A 411 10.92 -4.66 -4.65
C ILE A 411 12.19 -5.00 -5.44
N LEU A 412 13.05 -4.01 -5.72
CA LEU A 412 14.33 -4.24 -6.39
C LEU A 412 15.23 -5.18 -5.59
N THR A 413 15.26 -5.04 -4.27
CA THR A 413 16.01 -5.93 -3.37
C THR A 413 15.48 -7.36 -3.46
N GLY A 414 14.17 -7.56 -3.32
CA GLY A 414 13.55 -8.88 -3.46
C GLY A 414 13.76 -9.49 -4.85
N PHE A 415 13.71 -8.68 -5.90
CA PHE A 415 13.98 -9.11 -7.27
C PHE A 415 15.46 -9.43 -7.53
N GLY A 416 16.38 -8.68 -6.93
CA GLY A 416 17.82 -8.94 -6.96
C GLY A 416 18.15 -10.29 -6.33
N VAL A 417 17.61 -10.57 -5.14
CA VAL A 417 17.76 -11.87 -4.46
C VAL A 417 17.18 -13.00 -5.31
N LEU A 418 15.97 -12.82 -5.87
CA LEU A 418 15.36 -13.78 -6.79
C LEU A 418 16.31 -14.17 -7.94
N LEU A 419 16.87 -13.17 -8.61
CA LEU A 419 17.76 -13.39 -9.75
C LEU A 419 19.08 -14.03 -9.34
N ALA A 420 19.64 -13.64 -8.19
CA ALA A 420 20.86 -14.24 -7.66
C ALA A 420 20.66 -15.73 -7.39
N VAL A 421 19.54 -16.10 -6.74
CA VAL A 421 19.18 -17.50 -6.48
C VAL A 421 18.99 -18.28 -7.79
N GLN A 422 18.33 -17.70 -8.79
CA GLN A 422 18.16 -18.35 -10.10
C GLN A 422 19.50 -18.58 -10.80
N ARG A 423 20.39 -17.58 -10.78
CA ARG A 423 21.72 -17.66 -11.40
C ARG A 423 22.60 -18.68 -10.69
N TRP A 424 22.54 -18.74 -9.36
CA TRP A 424 23.24 -19.75 -8.58
C TRP A 424 22.79 -21.16 -8.94
N ARG A 425 21.48 -21.43 -8.91
CA ARG A 425 20.92 -22.76 -9.24
C ARG A 425 21.23 -23.21 -10.66
N GLY A 426 21.34 -22.26 -11.59
CA GLY A 426 21.77 -22.52 -12.96
C GLY A 426 23.24 -22.92 -13.07
N ARG A 427 24.11 -22.39 -12.18
CA ARG A 427 25.55 -22.71 -12.15
C ARG A 427 25.87 -24.02 -11.47
N THR A 428 25.15 -24.40 -10.43
CA THR A 428 25.41 -25.62 -9.65
C THR A 428 24.97 -26.91 -10.33
N GLY A 429 24.63 -26.90 -11.63
CA GLY A 429 24.18 -28.08 -12.37
C GLY A 429 22.85 -28.69 -11.88
N THR A 430 22.26 -28.14 -10.82
CA THR A 430 20.93 -28.50 -10.31
C THR A 430 19.80 -28.13 -11.27
N ALA A 431 20.12 -27.42 -12.36
CA ALA A 431 19.21 -27.06 -13.44
C ALA A 431 19.46 -27.91 -14.70
N GLY A 432 19.30 -29.24 -14.59
CA GLY A 432 19.04 -30.08 -15.76
C GLY A 432 17.62 -29.82 -16.30
N PRO A 433 17.35 -30.05 -17.60
CA PRO A 433 16.07 -29.72 -18.21
C PRO A 433 14.99 -30.67 -17.68
N ALA A 434 13.99 -30.11 -16.98
CA ALA A 434 12.74 -30.75 -16.56
C ALA A 434 12.86 -32.05 -15.73
N SER A 435 12.82 -31.99 -14.38
CA SER A 435 12.22 -33.07 -13.54
C SER A 435 12.46 -33.01 -12.03
N ARG A 436 13.26 -32.11 -11.44
CA ARG A 436 13.28 -32.01 -9.96
C ARG A 436 12.24 -31.01 -9.47
N GLU A 437 11.04 -31.53 -9.20
CA GLU A 437 10.08 -30.88 -8.32
C GLU A 437 10.81 -30.42 -7.04
N PRO A 438 10.47 -29.26 -6.46
CA PRO A 438 11.03 -28.87 -5.17
C PRO A 438 10.85 -30.02 -4.18
N THR A 439 11.95 -30.52 -3.62
CA THR A 439 11.94 -31.62 -2.65
C THR A 439 11.14 -31.29 -1.40
N ALA A 440 10.99 -30.00 -1.08
CA ALA A 440 10.10 -29.50 -0.05
C ALA A 440 8.72 -29.13 -0.63
N PRO A 441 7.61 -29.60 -0.02
CA PRO A 441 6.27 -29.13 -0.36
C PRO A 441 6.19 -27.60 -0.30
N VAL A 442 5.58 -26.97 -1.30
CA VAL A 442 5.50 -25.50 -1.42
C VAL A 442 4.91 -24.83 -0.17
N GLY A 443 4.01 -25.51 0.55
CA GLY A 443 3.47 -25.01 1.82
C GLY A 443 4.54 -24.76 2.88
N LEU A 444 5.57 -25.60 2.99
CA LEU A 444 6.68 -25.41 3.94
C LEU A 444 7.54 -24.19 3.58
N LEU A 445 7.64 -23.84 2.30
CA LEU A 445 8.38 -22.66 1.84
C LEU A 445 7.69 -21.35 2.24
N LEU A 446 6.40 -21.39 2.59
CA LEU A 446 5.65 -20.22 3.05
C LEU A 446 5.77 -19.98 4.55
N VAL A 447 6.26 -20.95 5.34
CA VAL A 447 6.36 -20.83 6.81
C VAL A 447 7.23 -19.63 7.24
N PRO A 448 8.45 -19.42 6.70
CA PRO A 448 9.25 -18.25 7.08
C PRO A 448 8.57 -16.93 6.71
N LEU A 449 7.88 -16.91 5.57
CA LEU A 449 7.11 -15.74 5.12
C LEU A 449 5.95 -15.45 6.07
N LEU A 450 5.17 -16.46 6.44
CA LEU A 450 4.08 -16.34 7.41
C LEU A 450 4.59 -15.84 8.76
N PHE A 451 5.73 -16.30 9.22
CA PHE A 451 6.35 -15.82 10.47
C PHE A 451 6.72 -14.33 10.39
N VAL A 452 7.33 -13.90 9.29
CA VAL A 452 7.67 -12.47 9.08
C VAL A 452 6.39 -11.62 8.98
N LEU A 453 5.38 -12.07 8.25
CA LEU A 453 4.10 -11.37 8.12
C LEU A 453 3.39 -11.26 9.47
N ALA A 454 3.41 -12.32 10.29
CA ALA A 454 2.84 -12.32 11.63
C ALA A 454 3.56 -11.31 12.53
N SER A 455 4.90 -11.33 12.53
CA SER A 455 5.73 -10.46 13.37
C SER A 455 5.58 -9.00 12.96
N ALA A 456 5.67 -8.70 11.67
CA ALA A 456 5.51 -7.36 11.13
C ALA A 456 4.08 -6.84 11.36
N GLY A 457 3.07 -7.67 11.11
CA GLY A 457 1.68 -7.32 11.39
C GLY A 457 1.46 -7.00 12.87
N SER A 458 2.05 -7.77 13.79
CA SER A 458 2.00 -7.48 15.23
C SER A 458 2.61 -6.11 15.55
N ALA A 459 3.79 -5.82 15.03
CA ALA A 459 4.51 -4.57 15.28
C ALA A 459 3.75 -3.36 14.70
N THR A 460 3.19 -3.51 13.49
CA THR A 460 2.32 -2.49 12.90
C THR A 460 1.11 -2.24 13.77
N VAL A 461 0.43 -3.28 14.25
CA VAL A 461 -0.77 -3.12 15.10
C VAL A 461 -0.44 -2.46 16.44
N ASP A 462 0.64 -2.87 17.11
CA ASP A 462 1.06 -2.28 18.40
C ASP A 462 1.29 -0.77 18.28
N ARG A 463 1.80 -0.30 17.15
CA ARG A 463 1.99 1.13 16.87
C ARG A 463 0.68 1.94 16.92
N TYR A 464 -0.45 1.31 16.60
CA TYR A 464 -1.78 1.92 16.62
C TYR A 464 -2.63 1.52 17.83
N MET A 465 -2.09 0.74 18.77
CA MET A 465 -2.77 0.52 20.04
C MET A 465 -2.89 1.86 20.79
N PRO A 466 -4.00 2.13 21.50
CA PRO A 466 -4.23 3.40 22.16
C PRO A 466 -3.06 3.86 23.03
N ASP A 467 -2.62 5.11 22.81
CA ASP A 467 -1.53 5.76 23.54
C ASP A 467 -1.83 7.27 23.66
N GLU A 468 -1.68 7.85 24.84
CA GLU A 468 -1.99 9.25 25.11
C GLU A 468 -1.03 10.25 24.43
N ARG A 469 0.17 9.80 24.03
CA ARG A 469 1.20 10.67 23.47
C ARG A 469 0.85 11.14 22.06
N THR A 470 0.68 12.45 21.88
CA THR A 470 0.23 13.08 20.63
C THR A 470 1.16 12.86 19.42
N ASN A 471 2.43 12.57 19.66
CA ASN A 471 3.46 12.28 18.65
C ASN A 471 3.53 10.78 18.27
N HIS A 472 2.62 9.95 18.77
CA HIS A 472 2.56 8.51 18.49
C HIS A 472 1.31 8.15 17.67
N ALA A 473 1.39 7.14 16.80
CA ALA A 473 0.23 6.75 15.98
C ALA A 473 -0.91 6.14 16.82
N GLY A 474 -0.59 5.59 17.99
CA GLY A 474 -1.55 5.12 19.00
C GLY A 474 -2.51 6.22 19.49
N TYR A 475 -2.11 7.48 19.38
CA TYR A 475 -2.97 8.62 19.69
C TYR A 475 -4.25 8.65 18.87
N PHE A 476 -4.22 8.13 17.63
CA PHE A 476 -5.42 8.05 16.80
C PHE A 476 -6.47 7.12 17.37
N ALA A 477 -6.05 5.96 17.91
CA ALA A 477 -6.98 5.05 18.57
C ALA A 477 -7.39 5.59 19.95
N TRP A 478 -6.49 6.26 20.67
CA TRP A 478 -6.80 6.93 21.94
C TRP A 478 -7.92 7.96 21.78
N ILE A 479 -7.77 8.92 20.85
CA ILE A 479 -8.79 9.91 20.53
C ILE A 479 -10.13 9.24 20.21
N ALA A 480 -10.13 8.17 19.40
CA ALA A 480 -11.35 7.48 19.04
C ALA A 480 -12.14 6.93 20.25
N HIS A 481 -11.46 6.63 21.36
CA HIS A 481 -12.12 6.23 22.61
C HIS A 481 -12.51 7.40 23.50
N THR A 482 -11.68 8.45 23.57
CA THR A 482 -11.88 9.57 24.51
C THR A 482 -12.73 10.70 23.96
N THR A 483 -13.05 10.69 22.66
CA THR A 483 -13.95 11.68 22.06
C THR A 483 -15.41 11.24 22.23
N PRO A 484 -16.30 12.13 22.73
CA PRO A 484 -17.73 11.85 22.81
C PRO A 484 -18.35 11.62 21.42
N TYR A 485 -19.36 10.76 21.35
CA TYR A 485 -20.22 10.65 20.17
C TYR A 485 -21.07 11.92 19.98
N PRO A 486 -21.68 12.10 18.80
CA PRO A 486 -22.60 13.23 18.56
C PRO A 486 -23.75 13.34 19.57
N ASP A 487 -24.17 12.21 20.15
CA ASP A 487 -25.21 12.15 21.19
C ASP A 487 -24.68 12.43 22.62
N GLY A 488 -23.40 12.79 22.76
CA GLY A 488 -22.74 13.09 24.03
C GLY A 488 -22.35 11.86 24.84
N ARG A 489 -22.67 10.64 24.40
CA ARG A 489 -22.22 9.42 25.07
C ARG A 489 -20.74 9.16 24.78
N CYS A 490 -20.10 8.44 25.70
CA CYS A 490 -18.70 8.05 25.54
C CYS A 490 -18.58 6.58 25.14
N SER A 491 -17.43 6.22 24.57
CA SER A 491 -17.10 4.83 24.30
C SER A 491 -17.05 4.01 25.60
N ARG A 492 -17.25 2.69 25.48
CA ARG A 492 -17.28 1.77 26.63
C ARG A 492 -16.08 1.94 27.55
N TRP A 493 -14.89 2.15 26.97
CA TRP A 493 -13.63 2.22 27.71
C TRP A 493 -13.22 3.68 27.98
N GLY A 494 -13.63 4.64 27.16
CA GLY A 494 -13.27 6.05 27.32
C GLY A 494 -13.92 6.77 28.51
N VAL A 495 -15.02 6.24 29.07
CA VAL A 495 -15.69 6.83 30.26
C VAL A 495 -14.72 6.96 31.44
N ALA A 496 -13.89 5.94 31.67
CA ALA A 496 -12.93 5.93 32.78
C ALA A 496 -11.78 6.94 32.61
N HIS A 497 -11.55 7.41 31.39
CA HIS A 497 -10.48 8.33 31.03
C HIS A 497 -10.96 9.77 30.80
N GLY A 498 -12.13 10.10 31.34
CA GLY A 498 -12.61 11.48 31.42
C GLY A 498 -13.07 12.08 30.09
N CYS A 499 -13.35 11.25 29.08
CA CYS A 499 -14.00 11.56 27.79
C CYS A 499 -14.30 13.05 27.55
N GLN A 500 -13.42 13.75 26.83
CA GLN A 500 -13.51 15.19 26.60
C GLN A 500 -13.60 15.49 25.10
N PRO A 501 -14.29 16.58 24.72
CA PRO A 501 -14.20 17.12 23.38
C PRO A 501 -12.73 17.42 23.06
N THR A 502 -12.19 16.81 22.01
CA THR A 502 -10.87 17.15 21.50
C THR A 502 -10.92 18.51 20.81
N ALA A 503 -9.81 19.26 20.83
CA ALA A 503 -9.66 20.50 20.06
C ALA A 503 -9.84 20.24 18.55
N ASP A 504 -9.49 19.02 18.11
CA ASP A 504 -9.89 18.41 16.84
C ASP A 504 -11.38 18.01 16.95
N ARG A 505 -12.31 18.96 16.74
CA ARG A 505 -13.76 18.72 16.92
C ARG A 505 -14.29 17.70 15.91
N VAL A 506 -15.11 16.76 16.39
CA VAL A 506 -15.96 15.91 15.53
C VAL A 506 -17.01 16.82 14.89
N PRO A 507 -17.22 16.77 13.56
CA PRO A 507 -18.30 17.52 12.92
C PRO A 507 -19.65 17.18 13.58
N ALA A 508 -20.45 18.21 13.85
CA ALA A 508 -21.86 18.00 14.11
C ALA A 508 -22.52 17.77 12.74
N ASP A 509 -22.90 16.52 12.47
CA ASP A 509 -23.75 16.17 11.32
C ASP A 509 -25.15 16.79 11.48
#